data_AF-A0A656I9S7-F1
#
_entry.id   AF-A0A656I9S7-F1
#
_cell.length_a   1.000
_cell.length_b   1.000
_cell.length_c   1.000
_cell.angle_alpha   90.00
_cell.angle_beta   90.00
_cell.angle_gamma   90.00
#
_symmetry.space_group_name_H-M   'P 1'
#
loop_
_entity.id
_entity.type
_entity.pdbx_description
1 polymer ?
#
loop_
_entity_poly.entity_id
_entity_poly.type
_entity_poly.pdbx_seq_one_letter_code
_entity_poly.pdbx_strand_id
1 'polypeptide(L)'
;MGTMDPTFNPVITDDSAAFRQQAVQAMEKARSQLHLDESYKLLEQITHYQDSPSCKEKHQCSLIDAKDTFSANYQQEPGVQGPLKVGNSLVDAFTLQYYEGFPMDQVAWGGIHTDRQWKVLSKLKNGYQDSLFTSPTVARNVAAPLVKYIDKVLVADRVSAPKVTVLVGHDSNIASLLTALDFKPYQLHDQYERTPIGGQLVFQRWHDGNANRDLMKIEYVYQSARQLRNAEALTLKSPAQRVTLELKGCPVDANGFCPLDKFDNVMNTAAK
;
A
#
# COMPACT_ATOMS: atom_id res chain seq x y z
N MET A 1 18.30 -0.04 16.08
CA MET A 1 17.39 0.30 14.97
C MET A 1 18.16 1.18 14.00
N GLY A 2 18.15 0.86 12.70
CA GLY A 2 18.82 1.68 11.68
C GLY A 2 18.07 2.98 11.39
N THR A 3 18.68 3.88 10.63
CA THR A 3 18.07 5.11 10.11
C THR A 3 17.41 4.85 8.76
N MET A 4 16.27 5.48 8.48
CA MET A 4 15.58 5.36 7.18
C MET A 4 16.38 6.04 6.05
N ASP A 5 16.58 5.35 4.93
CA ASP A 5 17.14 5.92 3.72
C ASP A 5 16.13 6.90 3.09
N PRO A 6 16.51 8.14 2.73
CA PRO A 6 15.61 9.12 2.13
C PRO A 6 14.86 8.64 0.88
N THR A 7 15.41 7.69 0.12
CA THR A 7 14.76 7.09 -1.07
C THR A 7 13.50 6.33 -0.67
N PHE A 8 13.51 5.72 0.50
CA PHE A 8 12.45 4.85 1.02
C PHE A 8 11.71 5.44 2.21
N ASN A 9 12.06 6.65 2.66
CA ASN A 9 11.44 7.32 3.80
C ASN A 9 10.22 8.14 3.35
N PRO A 10 8.97 7.69 3.60
CA PRO A 10 7.76 8.29 3.04
C PRO A 10 7.29 9.49 3.87
N VAL A 11 8.20 10.44 4.11
CA VAL A 11 7.98 11.62 4.95
C VAL A 11 7.50 12.82 4.16
N ILE A 12 6.82 13.74 4.84
CA ILE A 12 6.53 15.07 4.29
C ILE A 12 7.83 15.85 4.10
N THR A 13 8.03 16.39 2.91
CA THR A 13 9.24 17.13 2.50
C THR A 13 8.96 18.59 2.15
N ASP A 14 7.69 18.98 2.08
CA ASP A 14 7.23 20.37 1.99
C ASP A 14 6.89 20.88 3.40
N ASP A 15 7.61 21.92 3.85
CA ASP A 15 7.46 22.50 5.20
C ASP A 15 6.39 23.59 5.27
N SER A 16 5.71 23.89 4.16
CA SER A 16 4.75 24.97 4.09
C SER A 16 3.46 24.65 4.88
N ALA A 17 2.95 25.66 5.58
CA ALA A 17 1.68 25.55 6.30
C ALA A 17 0.50 25.26 5.36
N ALA A 18 0.56 25.78 4.13
CA ALA A 18 -0.46 25.55 3.10
C ALA A 18 -0.49 24.07 2.67
N PHE A 19 0.67 23.46 2.39
CA PHE A 19 0.77 22.04 2.07
C PHE A 19 0.22 21.20 3.23
N ARG A 20 0.66 21.47 4.48
CA ARG A 20 0.19 20.72 5.66
C ARG A 20 -1.33 20.75 5.78
N GLN A 21 -1.96 21.91 5.60
CA GLN A 21 -3.41 22.04 5.66
C GLN A 21 -4.10 21.23 4.56
N GLN A 22 -3.61 21.32 3.32
CA GLN A 22 -4.15 20.56 2.18
C GLN A 22 -3.99 19.05 2.38
N ALA A 23 -2.82 18.61 2.86
CA ALA A 23 -2.53 17.21 3.16
C ALA A 23 -3.49 16.66 4.22
N VAL A 24 -3.67 17.36 5.34
CA VAL A 24 -4.60 16.95 6.40
C VAL A 24 -6.04 16.85 5.87
N GLN A 25 -6.51 17.86 5.14
CA GLN A 25 -7.86 17.83 4.53
C GLN A 25 -8.02 16.68 3.54
N ALA A 26 -6.97 16.37 2.77
CA ALA A 26 -7.01 15.26 1.82
C ALA A 26 -7.08 13.89 2.52
N MET A 27 -6.36 13.71 3.64
CA MET A 27 -6.43 12.49 4.46
C MET A 27 -7.80 12.35 5.15
N GLU A 28 -8.34 13.43 5.71
CA GLU A 28 -9.69 13.46 6.29
C GLU A 28 -10.76 13.10 5.24
N LYS A 29 -10.64 13.67 4.03
CA LYS A 29 -11.53 13.36 2.91
C LYS A 29 -11.44 11.87 2.54
N ALA A 30 -10.23 11.33 2.38
CA ALA A 30 -10.04 9.91 2.09
C ALA A 30 -10.68 9.02 3.18
N ARG A 31 -10.46 9.35 4.46
CA ARG A 31 -11.03 8.64 5.60
C ARG A 31 -12.56 8.65 5.62
N SER A 32 -13.19 9.78 5.27
CA SER A 32 -14.66 9.91 5.25
C SER A 32 -15.35 9.09 4.15
N GLN A 33 -14.61 8.65 3.13
CA GLN A 33 -15.12 7.76 2.08
C GLN A 33 -15.10 6.28 2.49
N LEU A 34 -14.52 5.95 3.64
CA LEU A 34 -14.40 4.58 4.13
C LEU A 34 -15.54 4.22 5.07
N HIS A 35 -16.16 3.07 4.84
CA HIS A 35 -17.18 2.48 5.71
C HIS A 35 -16.56 1.39 6.60
N LEU A 36 -16.24 1.77 7.85
CA LEU A 36 -15.43 0.95 8.77
C LEU A 36 -16.18 0.50 10.04
N ASP A 37 -17.44 0.90 10.23
CA ASP A 37 -18.20 0.64 11.47
C ASP A 37 -18.35 -0.87 11.75
N GLU A 38 -18.63 -1.68 10.73
CA GLU A 38 -18.68 -3.14 10.82
C GLU A 38 -17.31 -3.70 11.27
N SER A 39 -16.23 -3.13 10.74
CA SER A 39 -14.86 -3.53 11.06
C SER A 39 -14.48 -3.19 12.50
N TYR A 40 -14.82 -1.99 12.96
CA TYR A 40 -14.58 -1.58 14.35
C TYR A 40 -15.38 -2.43 15.32
N LYS A 41 -16.67 -2.65 15.07
CA LYS A 41 -17.51 -3.50 15.92
C LYS A 41 -16.96 -4.91 16.04
N LEU A 42 -16.54 -5.51 14.92
CA LEU A 42 -15.93 -6.84 14.92
C LEU A 42 -14.60 -6.85 15.68
N LEU A 43 -13.76 -5.82 15.50
CA LEU A 43 -12.50 -5.70 16.21
C LEU A 43 -12.69 -5.56 17.73
N GLU A 44 -13.66 -4.76 18.16
CA GLU A 44 -14.01 -4.61 19.58
C GLU A 44 -14.46 -5.92 20.22
N GLN A 45 -15.25 -6.71 19.49
CA GLN A 45 -15.71 -8.02 19.94
C GLN A 45 -14.54 -9.00 20.12
N ILE A 46 -13.65 -9.09 19.12
CA ILE A 46 -12.50 -10.00 19.16
C ILE A 46 -11.52 -9.62 20.28
N THR A 47 -11.31 -8.32 20.49
CA THR A 47 -10.31 -7.81 21.44
C THR A 47 -10.85 -7.60 22.86
N HIS A 48 -12.14 -7.87 23.09
CA HIS A 48 -12.83 -7.49 24.33
C HIS A 48 -12.55 -6.03 24.71
N TYR A 49 -12.68 -5.11 23.75
CA TYR A 49 -12.15 -3.75 23.87
C TYR A 49 -12.69 -2.96 25.08
N GLN A 50 -13.91 -3.26 25.53
CA GLN A 50 -14.50 -2.66 26.75
C GLN A 50 -13.70 -2.99 28.02
N ASP A 51 -12.97 -4.10 28.03
CA ASP A 51 -12.12 -4.51 29.14
C ASP A 51 -10.69 -3.97 29.05
N SER A 52 -10.35 -3.27 27.96
CA SER A 52 -9.01 -2.71 27.75
C SER A 52 -8.72 -1.52 28.68
N PRO A 53 -7.43 -1.22 28.96
CA PRO A 53 -7.04 0.00 29.66
C PRO A 53 -7.54 1.28 28.96
N SER A 54 -7.64 1.29 27.62
CA SER A 54 -8.18 2.43 26.88
C SER A 54 -9.62 2.75 27.29
N CYS A 55 -10.47 1.74 27.48
CA CYS A 55 -11.83 1.96 27.98
C CYS A 55 -11.86 2.20 29.49
N LYS A 56 -11.23 1.33 30.29
CA LYS A 56 -11.33 1.36 31.76
C LYS A 56 -10.64 2.55 32.41
N GLU A 57 -9.53 3.02 31.85
CA GLU A 57 -8.71 4.10 32.43
C GLU A 57 -8.86 5.42 31.68
N LYS A 58 -8.95 5.37 30.35
CA LYS A 58 -9.03 6.59 29.50
C LYS A 58 -10.44 6.91 29.02
N HIS A 59 -11.43 6.10 29.37
CA HIS A 59 -12.83 6.26 28.97
C HIS A 59 -13.05 6.29 27.45
N GLN A 60 -12.14 5.70 26.68
CA GLN A 60 -12.24 5.51 25.23
C GLN A 60 -12.82 4.13 24.96
N CYS A 61 -14.15 4.00 25.02
CA CYS A 61 -14.84 2.70 25.01
C CYS A 61 -15.49 2.33 23.67
N SER A 62 -15.39 3.20 22.65
CA SER A 62 -15.96 2.99 21.33
C SER A 62 -14.96 3.44 20.26
N LEU A 63 -14.53 2.52 19.41
CA LEU A 63 -13.73 2.78 18.22
C LEU A 63 -14.57 3.39 17.09
N ILE A 64 -15.90 3.25 17.13
CA ILE A 64 -16.83 3.81 16.14
C ILE A 64 -17.05 5.30 16.39
N ASP A 65 -17.32 5.67 17.65
CA ASP A 65 -17.70 7.05 18.01
C ASP A 65 -16.48 7.97 18.18
N ALA A 66 -15.29 7.39 18.39
CA ALA A 66 -14.06 8.15 18.52
C ALA A 66 -13.65 8.82 17.20
N LYS A 67 -12.98 9.97 17.30
CA LYS A 67 -12.53 10.76 16.14
C LYS A 67 -11.07 10.46 15.82
N ASP A 68 -10.78 10.41 14.52
CA ASP A 68 -9.42 10.40 13.99
C ASP A 68 -8.88 11.84 13.88
N THR A 69 -7.61 12.05 14.22
CA THR A 69 -6.88 13.32 14.05
C THR A 69 -5.67 13.07 13.18
N PHE A 70 -5.59 13.71 12.02
CA PHE A 70 -4.50 13.56 11.06
C PHE A 70 -3.39 14.59 11.24
N SER A 71 -2.17 14.24 10.83
CA SER A 71 -1.00 15.11 10.88
C SER A 71 -0.11 14.95 9.65
N ALA A 72 0.43 16.05 9.14
CA ALA A 72 1.41 16.07 8.04
C ALA A 72 2.59 16.96 8.43
N ASN A 73 3.35 16.52 9.44
CA ASN A 73 4.47 17.29 9.97
C ASN A 73 5.70 17.12 9.07
N TYR A 74 6.43 18.20 8.84
CA TYR A 74 7.68 18.17 8.06
C TYR A 74 8.67 17.14 8.62
N GLN A 75 9.30 16.37 7.73
CA GLN A 75 10.22 15.26 8.03
C GLN A 75 9.62 14.13 8.88
N GLN A 76 8.30 14.02 8.93
CA GLN A 76 7.60 12.88 9.52
C GLN A 76 6.67 12.26 8.49
N GLU A 77 6.33 10.99 8.69
CA GLU A 77 5.30 10.34 7.88
C GLU A 77 3.95 11.05 8.09
N PRO A 78 3.06 11.06 7.07
CA PRO A 78 1.67 11.39 7.29
C PRO A 78 1.11 10.45 8.37
N GLY A 79 0.44 11.02 9.36
CA GLY A 79 0.07 10.32 10.58
C GLY A 79 -1.41 10.46 10.91
N VAL A 80 -1.88 9.52 11.73
CA VAL A 80 -3.22 9.57 12.34
C VAL A 80 -3.13 9.13 13.80
N GLN A 81 -3.87 9.83 14.66
CA GLN A 81 -4.19 9.42 16.01
C GLN A 81 -5.68 9.11 16.09
N GLY A 82 -6.08 8.14 16.91
CA GLY A 82 -7.48 7.74 17.06
C GLY A 82 -7.74 6.29 16.64
N PRO A 83 -9.01 5.92 16.45
CA PRO A 83 -9.42 4.53 16.22
C PRO A 83 -8.84 3.92 14.94
N LEU A 84 -8.58 4.70 13.89
CA LEU A 84 -7.98 4.17 12.67
C LEU A 84 -6.58 3.61 12.90
N LYS A 85 -5.78 4.26 13.75
CA LYS A 85 -4.46 3.74 14.14
C LYS A 85 -4.57 2.46 14.95
N VAL A 86 -5.49 2.42 15.92
CA VAL A 86 -5.74 1.21 16.74
C VAL A 86 -6.18 0.05 15.85
N GLY A 87 -7.12 0.31 14.94
CA GLY A 87 -7.62 -0.66 13.98
C GLY A 87 -6.51 -1.22 13.09
N ASN A 88 -5.70 -0.35 12.50
CA ASN A 88 -4.54 -0.77 11.72
C ASN A 88 -3.57 -1.62 12.53
N SER A 89 -3.13 -1.14 13.69
CA SER A 89 -2.13 -1.83 14.51
C SER A 89 -2.55 -3.23 14.92
N LEU A 90 -3.81 -3.41 15.34
CA LEU A 90 -4.30 -4.73 15.75
C LEU A 90 -4.50 -5.67 14.57
N VAL A 91 -5.11 -5.18 13.48
CA VAL A 91 -5.37 -6.01 12.29
C VAL A 91 -4.08 -6.39 11.58
N ASP A 92 -3.08 -5.52 11.57
CA ASP A 92 -1.75 -5.83 11.05
C ASP A 92 -1.09 -6.94 11.88
N ALA A 93 -1.15 -6.84 13.22
CA ALA A 93 -0.66 -7.91 14.09
C ALA A 93 -1.36 -9.25 13.84
N PHE A 94 -2.70 -9.27 13.67
CA PHE A 94 -3.44 -10.49 13.35
C PHE A 94 -3.04 -11.07 11.98
N THR A 95 -2.88 -10.19 10.99
CA THR A 95 -2.47 -10.56 9.63
C THR A 95 -1.08 -11.22 9.65
N LEU A 96 -0.12 -10.64 10.38
CA LEU A 96 1.22 -11.19 10.53
C LEU A 96 1.24 -12.51 11.32
N GLN A 97 0.46 -12.63 12.39
CA GLN A 97 0.30 -13.91 13.10
C GLN A 97 -0.21 -15.01 12.16
N TYR A 98 -1.16 -14.68 11.28
CA TYR A 98 -1.70 -15.62 10.30
C TYR A 98 -0.62 -16.07 9.32
N TYR A 99 0.18 -15.15 8.77
CA TYR A 99 1.25 -15.48 7.83
C TYR A 99 2.42 -16.22 8.47
N GLU A 100 2.78 -15.88 9.70
CA GLU A 100 3.84 -16.57 10.46
C GLU A 100 3.46 -18.01 10.82
N GLY A 101 2.22 -18.43 10.54
CA GLY A 101 1.81 -19.82 10.72
C GLY A 101 1.46 -20.17 12.17
N PHE A 102 1.17 -19.17 13.01
CA PHE A 102 0.65 -19.42 14.37
C PHE A 102 -0.55 -20.36 14.31
N PRO A 103 -0.71 -21.27 15.30
CA PRO A 103 -1.94 -22.02 15.49
C PRO A 103 -3.16 -21.09 15.47
N MET A 104 -4.28 -21.53 14.88
CA MET A 104 -5.42 -20.63 14.64
C MET A 104 -6.04 -20.09 15.94
N ASP A 105 -5.92 -20.79 17.06
CA ASP A 105 -6.31 -20.36 18.40
C ASP A 105 -5.39 -19.25 18.97
N GLN A 106 -4.22 -19.02 18.39
CA GLN A 106 -3.29 -17.94 18.76
C GLN A 106 -3.41 -16.72 17.83
N VAL A 107 -3.85 -16.92 16.58
CA VAL A 107 -4.14 -15.83 15.65
C VAL A 107 -5.37 -15.08 16.14
N ALA A 108 -5.20 -13.84 16.61
CA ALA A 108 -6.27 -13.06 17.24
C ALA A 108 -7.05 -13.85 18.31
N TRP A 109 -6.34 -14.68 19.09
CA TRP A 109 -6.92 -15.58 20.09
C TRP A 109 -8.02 -16.52 19.57
N GLY A 110 -7.98 -16.87 18.27
CA GLY A 110 -9.00 -17.67 17.62
C GLY A 110 -10.28 -16.91 17.28
N GLY A 111 -10.33 -15.58 17.44
CA GLY A 111 -11.54 -14.78 17.21
C GLY A 111 -11.93 -14.58 15.72
N ILE A 112 -11.08 -15.00 14.78
CA ILE A 112 -11.33 -14.88 13.34
C ILE A 112 -11.56 -16.28 12.74
N HIS A 113 -12.79 -16.56 12.32
CA HIS A 113 -13.21 -17.89 11.87
C HIS A 113 -13.48 -17.98 10.37
N THR A 114 -13.73 -16.85 9.69
CA THR A 114 -14.20 -16.84 8.31
C THR A 114 -13.41 -15.88 7.43
N ASP A 115 -13.32 -16.18 6.14
CA ASP A 115 -12.77 -15.30 5.10
C ASP A 115 -13.48 -13.93 5.07
N ARG A 116 -14.79 -13.91 5.35
CA ARG A 116 -15.56 -12.67 5.44
C ARG A 116 -15.08 -11.78 6.58
N GLN A 117 -14.81 -12.34 7.77
CA GLN A 117 -14.28 -11.59 8.89
C GLN A 117 -12.90 -11.00 8.56
N TRP A 118 -12.02 -11.77 7.90
CA TRP A 118 -10.74 -11.24 7.40
C TRP A 118 -10.96 -10.04 6.47
N LYS A 119 -11.81 -10.19 5.45
CA LYS A 119 -12.12 -9.09 4.51
C LYS A 119 -12.68 -7.85 5.22
N VAL A 120 -13.50 -8.03 6.24
CA VAL A 120 -14.06 -6.91 7.03
C VAL A 120 -12.97 -6.24 7.86
N LEU A 121 -12.16 -7.00 8.60
CA LEU A 121 -11.08 -6.46 9.44
C LEU A 121 -10.00 -5.77 8.60
N SER A 122 -9.56 -6.38 7.49
CA SER A 122 -8.52 -5.84 6.62
C SER A 122 -8.88 -4.48 6.00
N LYS A 123 -10.16 -4.08 5.99
CA LYS A 123 -10.55 -2.71 5.64
C LYS A 123 -9.92 -1.66 6.56
N LEU A 124 -9.67 -1.97 7.84
CA LEU A 124 -9.02 -1.05 8.78
C LEU A 124 -7.56 -0.82 8.39
N LYS A 125 -6.82 -1.91 8.12
CA LYS A 125 -5.43 -1.85 7.64
C LYS A 125 -5.32 -1.13 6.31
N ASN A 126 -6.10 -1.57 5.32
CA ASN A 126 -6.10 -0.97 3.99
C ASN A 126 -6.57 0.49 4.02
N GLY A 127 -7.61 0.78 4.81
CA GLY A 127 -8.15 2.13 4.97
C GLY A 127 -7.20 3.10 5.68
N TYR A 128 -6.39 2.60 6.62
CA TYR A 128 -5.31 3.37 7.22
C TYR A 128 -4.27 3.77 6.17
N GLN A 129 -3.79 2.81 5.39
CA GLN A 129 -2.82 3.07 4.32
C GLN A 129 -3.39 4.01 3.24
N ASP A 130 -4.63 3.77 2.80
CA ASP A 130 -5.32 4.60 1.81
C ASP A 130 -5.48 6.05 2.35
N SER A 131 -5.86 6.22 3.62
CA SER A 131 -6.04 7.55 4.20
C SER A 131 -4.73 8.34 4.26
N LEU A 132 -3.59 7.69 4.56
CA LEU A 132 -2.31 8.37 4.77
C LEU A 132 -1.50 8.57 3.51
N PHE A 133 -1.52 7.61 2.58
CA PHE A 133 -0.55 7.55 1.48
C PHE A 133 -1.17 7.61 0.08
N THR A 134 -2.50 7.52 -0.06
CA THR A 134 -3.14 7.45 -1.40
C THR A 134 -3.94 8.69 -1.77
N SER A 135 -3.82 9.80 -1.03
CA SER A 135 -4.28 11.09 -1.54
C SER A 135 -3.28 11.65 -2.55
N PRO A 136 -3.69 12.17 -3.72
CA PRO A 136 -2.74 12.65 -4.73
C PRO A 136 -1.75 13.72 -4.23
N THR A 137 -2.21 14.62 -3.37
CA THR A 137 -1.37 15.67 -2.77
C THR A 137 -0.27 15.08 -1.90
N VAL A 138 -0.60 14.15 -1.00
CA VAL A 138 0.39 13.52 -0.10
C VAL A 138 1.29 12.57 -0.88
N ALA A 139 0.69 11.69 -1.71
CA ALA A 139 1.41 10.68 -2.47
C ALA A 139 2.52 11.26 -3.34
N ARG A 140 2.24 12.34 -4.08
CA ARG A 140 3.25 13.00 -4.93
C ARG A 140 4.42 13.54 -4.12
N ASN A 141 4.17 14.12 -2.94
CA ASN A 141 5.25 14.58 -2.07
C ASN A 141 6.07 13.40 -1.56
N VAL A 142 5.43 12.46 -0.86
CA VAL A 142 6.14 11.42 -0.09
C VAL A 142 6.81 10.36 -0.98
N ALA A 143 6.31 10.17 -2.22
CA ALA A 143 6.92 9.26 -3.19
C ALA A 143 7.97 9.92 -4.09
N ALA A 144 8.16 11.24 -4.03
CA ALA A 144 9.01 11.98 -4.97
C ALA A 144 10.44 11.39 -5.10
N PRO A 145 11.15 11.01 -4.01
CA PRO A 145 12.47 10.39 -4.12
C PRO A 145 12.44 9.07 -4.91
N LEU A 146 11.45 8.22 -4.66
CA LEU A 146 11.32 6.92 -5.31
C LEU A 146 10.87 7.06 -6.78
N VAL A 147 9.93 7.98 -7.07
CA VAL A 147 9.52 8.31 -8.44
C VAL A 147 10.72 8.79 -9.26
N LYS A 148 11.54 9.70 -8.68
CA LYS A 148 12.76 10.21 -9.33
C LYS A 148 13.79 9.10 -9.58
N TYR A 149 13.93 8.16 -8.64
CA TYR A 149 14.83 7.02 -8.84
C TYR A 149 14.35 6.12 -9.99
N ILE A 150 13.06 5.80 -10.03
CA ILE A 150 12.46 4.95 -11.06
C ILE A 150 12.53 5.63 -12.43
N ASP A 151 12.23 6.93 -12.50
CA ASP A 151 12.38 7.73 -13.73
C ASP A 151 13.83 7.69 -14.23
N LYS A 152 14.81 7.89 -13.34
CA LYS A 152 16.23 7.81 -13.70
C LYS A 152 16.59 6.44 -14.31
N VAL A 153 16.21 5.35 -13.65
CA VAL A 153 16.61 4.00 -14.08
C VAL A 153 15.86 3.54 -15.33
N LEU A 154 14.57 3.88 -15.45
CA LEU A 154 13.73 3.38 -16.54
C LEU A 154 13.67 4.32 -17.74
N VAL A 155 13.93 5.62 -17.57
CA VAL A 155 13.78 6.64 -18.61
C VAL A 155 15.11 7.38 -18.88
N ALA A 156 15.59 8.20 -17.94
CA ALA A 156 16.68 9.14 -18.20
C ALA A 156 18.03 8.44 -18.49
N ASP A 157 18.43 7.50 -17.64
CA ASP A 157 19.71 6.78 -17.72
C ASP A 157 19.53 5.33 -18.20
N ARG A 158 18.42 5.05 -18.90
CA ARG A 158 17.97 3.69 -19.25
C ARG A 158 18.98 2.84 -20.03
N VAL A 159 19.93 3.49 -20.70
CA VAL A 159 20.98 2.83 -21.50
C VAL A 159 22.11 2.29 -20.61
N SER A 160 22.46 3.05 -19.57
CA SER A 160 23.48 2.68 -18.58
C SER A 160 22.92 1.93 -17.37
N ALA A 161 21.58 1.90 -17.22
CA ALA A 161 20.92 1.21 -16.13
C ALA A 161 21.18 -0.32 -16.15
N PRO A 162 21.33 -0.96 -14.97
CA PRO A 162 21.38 -2.41 -14.87
C PRO A 162 20.14 -3.07 -15.50
N LYS A 163 20.31 -4.27 -16.07
CA LYS A 163 19.18 -5.03 -16.66
C LYS A 163 18.10 -5.39 -15.63
N VAL A 164 18.50 -5.57 -14.36
CA VAL A 164 17.61 -5.90 -13.25
C VAL A 164 18.00 -5.01 -12.07
N THR A 165 17.00 -4.32 -11.51
CA THR A 165 17.12 -3.51 -10.31
C THR A 165 16.10 -4.04 -9.30
N VAL A 166 16.52 -4.25 -8.06
CA VAL A 166 15.64 -4.65 -6.96
C VAL A 166 15.69 -3.55 -5.91
N LEU A 167 14.53 -2.93 -5.66
CA LEU A 167 14.34 -1.95 -4.61
C LEU A 167 13.47 -2.58 -3.53
N VAL A 168 13.97 -2.60 -2.30
CA VAL A 168 13.25 -3.17 -1.14
C VAL A 168 12.89 -2.03 -0.22
N GLY A 169 11.60 -1.71 -0.17
CA GLY A 169 11.06 -0.65 0.67
C GLY A 169 9.87 -1.15 1.48
N HIS A 170 8.90 -0.26 1.68
CA HIS A 170 7.75 -0.44 2.53
C HIS A 170 6.44 -0.40 1.73
N ASP A 171 5.37 -0.86 2.37
CA ASP A 171 4.01 -0.82 1.83
C ASP A 171 3.56 0.62 1.52
N SER A 172 3.94 1.59 2.36
CA SER A 172 3.78 3.02 2.17
C SER A 172 4.47 3.56 0.92
N ASN A 173 5.64 3.02 0.54
CA ASN A 173 6.30 3.37 -0.71
C ASN A 173 5.48 2.89 -1.92
N ILE A 174 4.96 1.65 -1.87
CA ILE A 174 4.12 1.10 -2.95
C ILE A 174 2.82 1.91 -3.08
N ALA A 175 2.11 2.16 -1.97
CA ALA A 175 0.84 2.87 -1.96
C ALA A 175 0.96 4.30 -2.52
N SER A 176 1.98 5.04 -2.06
CA SER A 176 2.24 6.40 -2.52
C SER A 176 2.77 6.42 -3.96
N LEU A 177 3.64 5.49 -4.37
CA LEU A 177 4.13 5.37 -5.74
C LEU A 177 3.00 5.13 -6.75
N LEU A 178 2.11 4.17 -6.47
CA LEU A 178 0.98 3.85 -7.34
C LEU A 178 0.04 5.05 -7.51
N THR A 179 -0.15 5.83 -6.45
CA THR A 179 -0.98 7.05 -6.52
C THR A 179 -0.26 8.18 -7.24
N ALA A 180 1.03 8.39 -6.97
CA ALA A 180 1.84 9.45 -7.59
C ALA A 180 1.94 9.28 -9.12
N LEU A 181 1.97 8.03 -9.60
CA LEU A 181 2.00 7.68 -11.01
C LEU A 181 0.59 7.53 -11.64
N ASP A 182 -0.48 7.79 -10.88
CA ASP A 182 -1.87 7.76 -11.34
C ASP A 182 -2.27 6.42 -11.98
N PHE A 183 -1.97 5.32 -11.28
CA PHE A 183 -2.46 3.99 -11.66
C PHE A 183 -3.99 3.91 -11.60
N LYS A 184 -4.58 3.08 -12.47
CA LYS A 184 -5.98 2.68 -12.34
C LYS A 184 -6.17 1.82 -11.07
N PRO A 185 -7.38 1.83 -10.48
CA PRO A 185 -7.70 0.91 -9.39
C PRO A 185 -7.45 -0.54 -9.79
N TYR A 186 -6.91 -1.32 -8.86
CA TYR A 186 -6.61 -2.73 -9.03
C TYR A 186 -7.19 -3.54 -7.86
N GLN A 187 -7.35 -4.84 -8.08
CA GLN A 187 -7.73 -5.79 -7.04
C GLN A 187 -6.78 -6.99 -7.13
N LEU A 188 -6.23 -7.37 -5.98
CA LEU A 188 -5.39 -8.56 -5.85
C LEU A 188 -6.30 -9.74 -5.44
N HIS A 189 -6.22 -10.83 -6.20
CA HIS A 189 -6.95 -12.04 -5.87
C HIS A 189 -6.21 -12.82 -4.79
N ASP A 190 -6.94 -13.61 -4.00
CA ASP A 190 -6.38 -14.47 -2.95
C ASP A 190 -5.57 -13.72 -1.88
N GLN A 191 -5.84 -12.42 -1.71
CA GLN A 191 -5.13 -11.54 -0.80
C GLN A 191 -6.07 -10.51 -0.17
N TYR A 192 -5.87 -10.24 1.12
CA TYR A 192 -6.65 -9.27 1.89
C TYR A 192 -6.02 -7.88 1.92
N GLU A 193 -4.69 -7.83 1.80
CA GLU A 193 -3.93 -6.58 1.78
C GLU A 193 -3.90 -5.95 0.38
N ARG A 194 -3.96 -4.62 0.30
CA ARG A 194 -3.73 -3.91 -0.97
C ARG A 194 -2.27 -3.92 -1.42
N THR A 195 -1.37 -4.01 -0.45
CA THR A 195 0.08 -4.01 -0.58
C THR A 195 0.65 -5.20 0.19
N PRO A 196 0.46 -6.44 -0.31
CA PRO A 196 0.81 -7.66 0.41
C PRO A 196 2.27 -7.73 0.84
N ILE A 197 2.51 -8.38 1.98
CA ILE A 197 3.86 -8.72 2.44
C ILE A 197 4.63 -9.48 1.34
N GLY A 198 5.88 -9.08 1.12
CA GLY A 198 6.73 -9.65 0.06
C GLY A 198 6.28 -9.35 -1.38
N GLY A 199 5.19 -8.61 -1.55
CA GLY A 199 4.65 -8.22 -2.84
C GLY A 199 5.54 -7.21 -3.58
N GLN A 200 5.55 -7.29 -4.90
CA GLN A 200 6.46 -6.55 -5.77
C GLN A 200 5.72 -5.90 -6.93
N LEU A 201 6.03 -4.63 -7.20
CA LEU A 201 5.70 -3.99 -8.47
C LEU A 201 6.84 -4.22 -9.47
N VAL A 202 6.56 -4.96 -10.53
CA VAL A 202 7.54 -5.36 -11.53
C VAL A 202 7.30 -4.58 -12.82
N PHE A 203 8.10 -3.54 -13.05
CA PHE A 203 8.16 -2.79 -14.30
C PHE A 203 9.03 -3.54 -15.31
N GLN A 204 8.52 -3.75 -16.52
CA GLN A 204 9.14 -4.61 -17.53
C GLN A 204 9.20 -3.87 -18.86
N ARG A 205 10.41 -3.58 -19.34
CA ARG A 205 10.62 -3.09 -20.71
C ARG A 205 10.75 -4.29 -21.65
N TRP A 206 9.92 -4.31 -22.69
CA TRP A 206 9.90 -5.32 -23.73
C TRP A 206 10.22 -4.69 -25.09
N HIS A 207 10.90 -5.42 -25.96
CA HIS A 207 11.08 -5.05 -27.36
C HIS A 207 10.30 -6.02 -28.25
N ASP A 208 9.32 -5.51 -28.98
CA ASP A 208 8.55 -6.24 -29.98
C ASP A 208 9.30 -6.19 -31.31
N GLY A 209 10.04 -7.25 -31.62
CA GLY A 209 10.86 -7.34 -32.83
C GLY A 209 10.05 -7.38 -34.14
N ASN A 210 8.77 -7.75 -34.10
CA ASN A 210 7.93 -7.79 -35.30
C ASN A 210 7.50 -6.39 -35.74
N ALA A 211 7.15 -5.54 -34.77
CA ALA A 211 6.76 -4.15 -35.02
C ALA A 211 7.91 -3.14 -34.77
N ASN A 212 9.08 -3.62 -34.36
CA ASN A 212 10.26 -2.84 -33.99
C ASN A 212 9.92 -1.67 -33.05
N ARG A 213 9.26 -1.99 -31.92
CA ARG A 213 8.81 -1.01 -30.93
C ARG A 213 9.06 -1.49 -29.52
N ASP A 214 9.27 -0.54 -28.62
CA ASP A 214 9.41 -0.84 -27.19
C ASP A 214 8.10 -0.65 -26.44
N LEU A 215 7.88 -1.50 -25.45
CA LEU A 215 6.66 -1.60 -24.67
C LEU A 215 7.00 -1.66 -23.17
N MET A 216 6.07 -1.21 -22.35
CA MET A 216 6.09 -1.36 -20.90
C MET A 216 4.97 -2.31 -20.47
N LYS A 217 5.29 -3.23 -19.56
CA LYS A 217 4.32 -4.03 -18.82
C LYS A 217 4.60 -3.92 -17.34
N ILE A 218 3.56 -3.71 -16.54
CA ILE A 218 3.68 -3.55 -15.09
C ILE A 218 2.81 -4.61 -14.45
N GLU A 219 3.38 -5.42 -13.57
CA GLU A 219 2.64 -6.45 -12.84
C GLU A 219 2.88 -6.32 -11.34
N TYR A 220 1.82 -6.53 -10.57
CA TYR A 220 1.94 -6.84 -9.15
C TYR A 220 2.17 -8.34 -9.02
N VAL A 221 3.34 -8.75 -8.52
CA VAL A 221 3.70 -10.15 -8.24
C VAL A 221 3.75 -10.36 -6.73
N TYR A 222 3.03 -11.35 -6.21
CA TYR A 222 2.87 -11.54 -4.76
C TYR A 222 2.47 -12.97 -4.41
N GLN A 223 2.64 -13.34 -3.13
CA GLN A 223 2.07 -14.58 -2.60
C GLN A 223 0.64 -14.34 -2.13
N SER A 224 -0.23 -15.33 -2.34
CA SER A 224 -1.56 -15.34 -1.70
C SER A 224 -1.45 -15.49 -0.19
N ALA A 225 -2.52 -15.15 0.54
CA ALA A 225 -2.56 -15.33 2.00
C ALA A 225 -2.28 -16.79 2.42
N ARG A 226 -2.74 -17.77 1.62
CA ARG A 226 -2.47 -19.19 1.83
C ARG A 226 -1.04 -19.58 1.50
N GLN A 227 -0.49 -19.09 0.38
CA GLN A 227 0.91 -19.33 0.02
C GLN A 227 1.88 -18.85 1.09
N LEU A 228 1.59 -17.68 1.69
CA LEU A 228 2.36 -17.14 2.81
C LEU A 228 2.27 -18.06 4.03
N ARG A 229 1.05 -18.30 4.53
CA ARG A 229 0.84 -19.11 5.75
C ARG A 229 1.38 -20.53 5.65
N ASN A 230 1.26 -21.15 4.48
CA ASN A 230 1.68 -22.53 4.27
C ASN A 230 3.15 -22.66 3.84
N ALA A 231 3.88 -21.53 3.68
CA ALA A 231 5.23 -21.50 3.13
C ALA A 231 5.38 -22.31 1.83
N GLU A 232 4.43 -22.14 0.90
CA GLU A 232 4.39 -22.92 -0.35
C GLU A 232 5.61 -22.62 -1.22
N ALA A 233 6.27 -23.67 -1.71
CA ALA A 233 7.38 -23.54 -2.65
C ALA A 233 6.88 -22.98 -3.99
N LEU A 234 7.38 -21.80 -4.37
CA LEU A 234 6.99 -21.13 -5.61
C LEU A 234 7.85 -21.60 -6.78
N THR A 235 7.20 -22.03 -7.87
CA THR A 235 7.86 -22.47 -9.11
C THR A 235 7.04 -22.03 -10.31
N LEU A 236 7.54 -22.21 -11.54
CA LEU A 236 6.73 -21.92 -12.74
C LEU A 236 5.46 -22.79 -12.83
N LYS A 237 5.43 -23.97 -12.19
CA LYS A 237 4.25 -24.85 -12.14
C LYS A 237 3.28 -24.48 -11.00
N SER A 238 3.80 -23.85 -9.95
CA SER A 238 3.04 -23.34 -8.80
C SER A 238 3.46 -21.90 -8.54
N PRO A 239 3.03 -20.96 -9.39
CA PRO A 239 3.59 -19.61 -9.42
C PRO A 239 3.08 -18.74 -8.27
N ALA A 240 3.80 -17.64 -8.05
CA ALA A 240 3.25 -16.49 -7.35
C ALA A 240 2.02 -15.95 -8.11
N GLN A 241 1.13 -15.28 -7.38
CA GLN A 241 0.01 -14.56 -7.98
C GLN A 241 0.52 -13.38 -8.80
N ARG A 242 -0.19 -13.03 -9.87
CA ARG A 242 0.17 -11.92 -10.77
C ARG A 242 -1.06 -11.15 -11.19
N VAL A 243 -1.02 -9.83 -11.06
CA VAL A 243 -2.05 -8.92 -11.58
C VAL A 243 -1.38 -7.87 -12.46
N THR A 244 -1.78 -7.77 -13.72
CA THR A 244 -1.30 -6.70 -14.59
C THR A 244 -1.94 -5.38 -14.15
N LEU A 245 -1.11 -4.35 -13.99
CA LEU A 245 -1.51 -3.01 -13.61
C LEU A 245 -1.51 -2.08 -14.82
N GLU A 246 -2.26 -0.98 -14.72
CA GLU A 246 -2.39 0.00 -15.80
C GLU A 246 -2.23 1.42 -15.26
N LEU A 247 -1.37 2.21 -15.91
CA LEU A 247 -1.27 3.65 -15.70
C LEU A 247 -2.37 4.34 -16.51
N LYS A 248 -3.07 5.34 -15.94
CA LYS A 248 -4.08 6.08 -16.72
C LYS A 248 -3.47 6.79 -17.94
N GLY A 249 -2.23 7.28 -17.82
CA GLY A 249 -1.49 7.91 -18.91
C GLY A 249 -0.82 6.93 -19.90
N CYS A 250 -0.81 5.62 -19.62
CA CYS A 250 -0.23 4.59 -20.49
C CYS A 250 -1.23 3.43 -20.66
N PRO A 251 -2.29 3.60 -21.47
CA PRO A 251 -3.29 2.55 -21.65
C PRO A 251 -2.69 1.28 -22.24
N VAL A 252 -3.08 0.13 -21.70
CA VAL A 252 -2.57 -1.19 -22.11
C VAL A 252 -3.40 -1.81 -23.23
N ASP A 253 -2.76 -2.66 -24.04
CA ASP A 253 -3.42 -3.53 -25.01
C ASP A 253 -4.03 -4.79 -24.35
N ALA A 254 -4.61 -5.68 -25.16
CA ALA A 254 -5.23 -6.92 -24.69
C ALA A 254 -4.26 -7.88 -23.97
N ASN A 255 -2.94 -7.69 -24.13
CA ASN A 255 -1.91 -8.51 -23.50
C ASN A 255 -1.24 -7.80 -22.30
N GLY A 256 -1.69 -6.59 -21.97
CA GLY A 256 -1.19 -5.82 -20.83
C GLY A 256 0.04 -4.97 -21.13
N PHE A 257 0.35 -4.69 -22.40
CA PHE A 257 1.48 -3.84 -22.79
C PHE A 257 1.00 -2.43 -23.13
N CYS A 258 1.73 -1.41 -22.68
CA CYS A 258 1.54 -0.03 -23.13
C CYS A 258 2.78 0.48 -23.89
N PRO A 259 2.62 1.41 -24.85
CA PRO A 259 3.75 2.00 -25.58
C PRO A 259 4.77 2.67 -24.65
N LEU A 260 6.07 2.41 -24.86
CA LEU A 260 7.11 2.92 -23.95
C LEU A 260 7.20 4.45 -23.93
N ASP A 261 6.92 5.13 -25.04
CA ASP A 261 6.90 6.59 -25.13
C ASP A 261 5.81 7.22 -24.23
N LYS A 262 4.64 6.57 -24.11
CA LYS A 262 3.60 6.98 -23.17
C LYS A 262 4.03 6.78 -21.72
N PHE A 263 4.69 5.67 -21.43
CA PHE A 263 5.27 5.44 -20.10
C PHE A 263 6.31 6.50 -19.75
N ASP A 264 7.22 6.81 -20.67
CA ASP A 264 8.26 7.82 -20.49
C ASP A 264 7.64 9.20 -20.21
N ASN A 265 6.54 9.56 -20.90
CA ASN A 265 5.82 10.80 -20.64
C ASN A 265 5.18 10.86 -19.24
N VAL A 266 4.63 9.75 -18.75
CA VAL A 266 4.09 9.67 -17.38
C VAL A 266 5.20 9.87 -16.35
N MET A 267 6.33 9.17 -16.49
CA MET A 267 7.45 9.27 -15.55
C MET A 267 8.08 10.67 -15.54
N ASN A 268 8.36 11.24 -16.72
CA ASN A 268 8.90 12.60 -16.85
C ASN A 268 7.96 13.67 -16.27
N THR A 269 6.65 13.43 -16.29
CA THR A 269 5.66 14.36 -15.69
C THR A 269 5.62 14.21 -14.17
N ALA A 270 5.71 12.98 -13.66
CA ALA A 270 5.66 12.69 -12.23
C ALA A 270 6.96 13.04 -11.49
N ALA A 271 8.11 13.08 -12.19
CA ALA A 271 9.41 13.40 -11.60
C ALA A 271 9.71 14.92 -11.52
N LYS A 272 8.83 15.77 -12.05
CA LYS A 272 8.92 17.25 -11.96
C LYS A 272 8.37 17.75 -10.64
#